data_AF-A0A7W1BHH1-F1
#
_entry.id   AF-A0A7W1BHH1-F1
#
_cell.length_a   1.000
_cell.length_b   1.000
_cell.length_c   1.000
_cell.angle_alpha   90.00
_cell.angle_beta   90.00
_cell.angle_gamma   90.00
#
_symmetry.space_group_name_H-M   'P 1'
#
loop_
_entity.id
_entity.type
_entity.pdbx_description
1 polymer ?
#
loop_
_entity_poly.entity_id
_entity_poly.type
_entity_poly.pdbx_seq_one_letter_code
_entity_poly.pdbx_strand_id
1 'polypeptide(L)'
;MIFLVVVATLFAGYGTAYLASEDVRYITRAGMEETRILQAREPIADLVADRATDPVVRQSLRLVLESRDHAARLGLNAKETY
;
A
#
# COMPACT_ATOMS: atom_id res chain seq x y z
N MET A 1 34.00 -9.41 8.48
CA MET A 1 33.71 -9.89 9.84
C MET A 1 32.69 -9.00 10.56
N ILE A 2 32.95 -7.69 10.73
CA ILE A 2 32.02 -6.77 11.44
C ILE A 2 30.61 -6.74 10.83
N PHE A 3 30.48 -6.67 9.51
CA PHE A 3 29.18 -6.70 8.82
C PHE A 3 28.32 -7.91 9.22
N LEU A 4 28.92 -9.11 9.24
CA LEU A 4 28.20 -10.34 9.60
C LEU A 4 27.74 -10.34 11.06
N VAL A 5 28.57 -9.79 11.96
CA VAL A 5 28.20 -9.63 13.38
C VAL A 5 26.99 -8.70 13.50
N VAL A 6 27.01 -7.55 12.82
CA VAL A 6 25.89 -6.59 12.84
C VAL A 6 24.60 -7.24 12.32
N VAL A 7 24.67 -7.92 11.17
CA VAL A 7 23.52 -8.61 10.60
C VAL A 7 22.97 -9.67 11.57
N ALA A 8 23.85 -10.50 12.14
CA ALA A 8 23.44 -11.51 13.11
C ALA A 8 22.76 -10.90 14.34
N THR A 9 23.31 -9.80 14.88
CA THR A 9 22.71 -9.10 16.03
C THR A 9 21.33 -8.53 15.70
N LEU A 10 21.14 -7.95 14.51
CA LEU A 10 19.84 -7.43 14.08
C LEU A 10 18.80 -8.54 13.93
N PHE A 11 19.16 -9.65 13.27
CA PHE A 11 18.24 -10.79 13.13
C PHE A 11 17.90 -11.43 14.48
N ALA A 12 18.89 -11.59 15.37
CA ALA A 12 18.64 -12.11 16.71
C ALA A 12 17.71 -11.18 17.50
N GLY A 13 18.00 -9.88 17.54
CA GLY A 13 17.18 -8.90 18.26
C GLY A 13 15.75 -8.82 17.72
N TYR A 14 15.59 -8.75 16.40
CA TYR A 14 14.28 -8.76 15.77
C TYR A 14 13.53 -10.08 16.01
N GLY A 15 14.20 -11.23 15.85
CA GLY A 15 13.60 -12.55 16.09
C GLY A 15 13.10 -12.70 17.53
N THR A 16 13.90 -12.27 18.51
CA THR A 16 13.47 -12.24 19.92
C THR A 16 12.27 -11.33 20.11
N ALA A 17 12.27 -10.11 19.55
CA ALA A 17 11.16 -9.19 19.66
C ALA A 17 9.87 -9.74 19.01
N TYR A 18 9.97 -10.37 17.85
CA TYR A 18 8.83 -10.98 17.15
C TYR A 18 8.19 -12.15 17.92
N LEU A 19 9.02 -12.94 18.62
CA LEU A 19 8.53 -14.03 19.47
C LEU A 19 7.91 -13.52 20.78
N ALA A 20 8.52 -12.50 21.40
CA ALA A 20 8.14 -12.02 22.73
C ALA A 20 7.06 -10.93 22.74
N SER A 21 6.82 -10.23 21.62
CA SER A 21 5.87 -9.11 21.53
C SER A 21 4.80 -9.35 20.46
N GLU A 22 3.53 -9.30 20.88
CA GLU A 22 2.39 -9.38 19.97
C GLU A 22 2.31 -8.16 19.03
N ASP A 23 2.64 -6.97 19.51
CA ASP A 23 2.65 -5.74 18.71
C ASP A 23 3.66 -5.81 17.58
N VAL A 24 4.89 -6.29 17.87
CA VAL A 24 5.93 -6.45 16.84
C VAL A 24 5.46 -7.43 15.78
N ARG A 25 4.84 -8.54 16.17
CA ARG A 25 4.27 -9.53 15.24
C ARG A 25 3.14 -8.93 14.40
N TYR A 26 2.24 -8.18 15.04
CA TYR A 26 1.12 -7.53 14.38
C TYR A 26 1.59 -6.52 13.33
N ILE A 27 2.47 -5.59 13.70
CA ILE A 27 2.98 -4.54 12.81
C ILE A 27 3.79 -5.17 11.66
N THR A 28 4.58 -6.21 11.95
CA THR A 28 5.30 -6.96 10.90
C THR A 28 4.32 -7.50 9.87
N ARG A 29 3.27 -8.22 10.31
CA ARG A 29 2.26 -8.79 9.41
C ARG A 29 1.55 -7.69 8.63
N ALA A 30 1.13 -6.62 9.31
CA ALA A 30 0.47 -5.49 8.67
C ALA A 30 1.37 -4.86 7.58
N GLY A 31 2.64 -4.64 7.88
CA GLY A 31 3.62 -4.11 6.92
C GLY A 31 3.83 -5.03 5.71
N MET A 32 3.90 -6.35 5.91
CA MET A 32 4.02 -7.30 4.81
C MET A 32 2.78 -7.32 3.91
N GLU A 33 1.58 -7.33 4.50
CA GLU A 33 0.33 -7.34 3.72
C GLU A 33 0.10 -6.02 2.99
N GLU A 34 0.34 -4.87 3.65
CA GLU A 34 0.29 -3.56 3.01
C GLU A 34 1.28 -3.48 1.85
N THR A 35 2.51 -3.98 2.05
CA THR A 35 3.52 -4.03 0.98
C THR A 35 3.03 -4.86 -0.20
N ARG A 36 2.41 -6.03 0.05
CA ARG A 36 1.86 -6.88 -1.02
C ARG A 36 0.74 -6.15 -1.78
N ILE A 37 -0.17 -5.48 -1.08
CA ILE A 37 -1.25 -4.70 -1.69
C ILE A 37 -0.68 -3.57 -2.55
N LEU A 38 0.27 -2.80 -2.01
CA LEU A 38 0.88 -1.68 -2.71
C LEU A 38 1.73 -2.10 -3.91
N GLN A 39 2.39 -3.27 -3.85
CA GLN A 39 3.13 -3.83 -4.99
C GLN A 39 2.20 -4.32 -6.10
N ALA A 40 1.02 -4.84 -5.75
CA ALA A 40 0.02 -5.31 -6.71
C ALA A 40 -0.91 -4.19 -7.21
N ARG A 41 -0.71 -2.93 -6.77
CA ARG A 41 -1.60 -1.83 -7.17
C ARG A 41 -1.46 -1.52 -8.65
N GLU A 42 -2.60 -1.29 -9.30
CA GLU A 42 -2.67 -0.85 -10.69
C GLU A 42 -3.26 0.56 -10.77
N PRO A 43 -2.76 1.44 -11.66
CA PRO A 43 -3.35 2.76 -11.85
C PRO A 43 -4.82 2.65 -12.30
N ILE A 44 -5.70 3.39 -11.62
CA ILE A 44 -7.15 3.37 -11.92
C ILE A 44 -7.43 3.75 -13.38
N ALA A 45 -6.66 4.68 -13.94
CA ALA A 45 -6.81 5.09 -15.34
C ALA A 45 -6.57 3.93 -16.32
N ASP A 46 -5.58 3.08 -16.03
CA ASP A 46 -5.23 1.93 -16.86
C ASP A 46 -6.34 0.87 -16.81
N LEU A 47 -6.86 0.59 -15.60
CA LEU A 47 -8.02 -0.31 -15.39
C LEU A 47 -9.30 0.21 -16.07
N VAL A 48 -9.50 1.53 -16.13
CA VAL A 48 -10.65 2.12 -16.84
C VAL A 48 -10.51 2.01 -18.35
N ALA A 49 -9.29 2.08 -18.87
CA ALA A 49 -8.99 1.92 -20.29
C ALA A 49 -9.05 0.45 -20.74
N ASP A 50 -8.81 -0.48 -19.83
CA ASP A 50 -8.85 -1.91 -20.12
C ASP A 50 -10.28 -2.44 -20.34
N ARG A 51 -10.47 -3.14 -21.46
CA ARG A 51 -11.75 -3.75 -21.82
C ARG A 51 -12.01 -5.05 -21.07
N ALA A 52 -10.96 -5.73 -20.61
CA ALA A 52 -11.07 -6.97 -19.84
C ALA A 52 -11.50 -6.74 -18.38
N THR A 53 -11.30 -5.52 -17.86
CA THR A 53 -11.83 -5.12 -16.55
C THR A 53 -13.36 -5.24 -16.53
N ASP A 54 -13.88 -5.85 -15.46
CA ASP A 54 -15.31 -6.06 -15.24
C ASP A 54 -16.11 -4.75 -15.46
N PRO A 55 -17.21 -4.75 -16.23
CA PRO A 55 -17.91 -3.52 -16.59
C PRO A 55 -18.44 -2.73 -15.39
N VAL A 56 -18.88 -3.40 -14.32
CA VAL A 56 -19.41 -2.75 -13.10
C VAL A 56 -18.27 -2.12 -12.31
N VAL A 57 -17.15 -2.83 -12.18
CA VAL A 57 -15.93 -2.30 -11.56
C VAL A 57 -15.41 -1.10 -12.35
N ARG A 58 -15.29 -1.23 -13.68
CA ARG A 58 -14.83 -0.17 -14.57
C ARG A 58 -15.68 1.10 -14.47
N GLN A 59 -17.00 0.95 -14.34
CA GLN A 59 -17.89 2.09 -14.17
C GLN A 59 -17.68 2.79 -12.82
N SER A 60 -17.54 2.02 -11.74
CA SER A 60 -17.24 2.57 -10.40
C SER A 60 -15.89 3.30 -10.39
N LEU A 61 -14.86 2.72 -11.01
CA LEU A 61 -13.54 3.32 -11.14
C LEU A 61 -13.56 4.63 -11.95
N ARG A 62 -14.37 4.69 -13.01
CA ARG A 62 -14.56 5.93 -13.79
C ARG A 62 -15.16 7.04 -12.93
N LEU A 63 -16.18 6.74 -12.14
CA LEU A 63 -16.79 7.71 -11.22
C LEU A 63 -15.77 8.25 -10.20
N VAL A 64 -14.85 7.40 -9.71
CA VAL A 64 -13.77 7.83 -8.81
C VAL A 64 -12.86 8.85 -9.49
N LEU A 65 -12.45 8.62 -10.74
CA LEU A 65 -11.62 9.58 -11.49
C LEU A 65 -12.36 10.90 -11.73
N GLU A 66 -13.61 10.85 -12.18
CA GLU A 66 -14.43 12.05 -12.41
C GLU A 66 -14.60 12.88 -11.14
N SER A 67 -14.79 12.20 -9.99
CA SER A 67 -14.92 12.85 -8.68
C SER A 67 -13.61 13.53 -8.25
N ARG A 68 -12.46 12.88 -8.48
CA ARG A 68 -11.13 13.45 -8.20
C ARG A 68 -10.86 14.67 -9.08
N ASP A 69 -11.19 14.60 -10.36
CA ASP A 69 -11.02 15.72 -11.29
C ASP A 69 -11.94 16.89 -10.91
N HIS A 70 -13.15 16.60 -10.45
CA HIS A 70 -14.05 17.64 -9.95
C HIS A 70 -13.49 18.32 -8.69
N ALA A 71 -13.00 17.55 -7.72
CA ALA A 71 -12.38 18.08 -6.51
C ALA A 71 -11.16 18.97 -6.84
N ALA A 72 -10.29 18.53 -7.76
CA ALA A 72 -9.15 19.32 -8.21
C ALA A 72 -9.57 20.66 -8.83
N ARG A 73 -10.67 20.71 -9.61
CA ARG A 73 -11.22 21.97 -10.15
C ARG A 73 -11.73 22.92 -9.07
N LEU A 74 -12.09 22.41 -7.89
CA LEU A 74 -12.47 23.22 -6.72
C LEU A 74 -11.26 23.64 -5.87
N GLY A 75 -10.03 23.28 -6.26
CA GLY A 75 -8.83 23.51 -5.47
C GLY A 75 -8.63 22.51 -4.33
N LEU A 76 -9.40 21.42 -4.31
CA LEU A 76 -9.28 20.33 -3.32
C LEU A 76 -8.35 19.25 -3.87
N ASN A 77 -7.05 19.57 -3.95
CA ASN A 77 -6.07 18.63 -4.46
C ASN A 77 -5.89 17.45 -3.50
N ALA A 78 -5.71 16.28 -4.08
CA ALA A 78 -5.37 15.09 -3.32
C ALA A 78 -4.06 15.31 -2.55
N LYS A 79 -4.03 14.89 -1.27
CA LYS A 79 -2.92 15.05 -0.32
C LYS A 79 -2.71 16.46 0.24
N GLU A 80 -3.45 17.47 -0.25
CA GLU A 80 -3.44 18.83 0.31
C GLU A 80 -4.64 19.09 1.21
N THR A 81 -5.69 18.28 1.06
CA THR A 81 -6.94 18.38 1.82
C THR A 81 -7.34 17.00 2.31
N TYR A 82 -7.68 16.87 3.60
CA TYR A 82 -8.04 15.61 4.28
C TYR A 82 -9.40 15.07 3.83
#